data_AF-A0A0S9KQ94-F1
#
_entry.id   AF-A0A0S9KQ94-F1
#
_cell.length_a   1.000
_cell.length_b   1.000
_cell.length_c   1.000
_cell.angle_alpha   90.00
_cell.angle_beta   90.00
_cell.angle_gamma   90.00
#
_symmetry.space_group_name_H-M   'P 1'
#
loop_
_entity.id
_entity.type
_entity.pdbx_description
1 polymer ?
#
loop_
_entity_poly.entity_id
_entity_poly.type
_entity_poly.pdbx_seq_one_letter_code
_entity_poly.pdbx_strand_id
1 'polypeptide(L)'
;MLAARNPSKREQRRRDEHDAEKQRRKDGLRAALVATQGRAASMGPAQLTPAAKDVPARNPALLEMAQGRPCLLIAVPDCHGMREDTSTTVACHQNQGKGTSQRRPDQYSVWGCRACHTWYDQSGAPRETKRARFLTAHIRQVDHWRYIATSKAEPERARRAAQWALDRLNATPVFDLEAAP
;
A
#
# COMPACT_ATOMS: atom_id res chain seq x y z
N MET A 1 -4.97 -3.10 67.65
CA MET A 1 -5.49 -4.15 66.74
C MET A 1 -7.00 -4.08 66.75
N LEU A 2 -7.64 -3.59 65.69
CA LEU A 2 -9.12 -3.51 65.59
C LEU A 2 -9.65 -4.84 65.04
N ALA A 3 -10.37 -5.60 65.86
CA ALA A 3 -11.02 -6.84 65.46
C ALA A 3 -12.21 -6.54 64.53
N ALA A 4 -12.24 -7.14 63.35
CA ALA A 4 -13.37 -7.04 62.42
C ALA A 4 -14.63 -7.62 63.06
N ARG A 5 -15.72 -6.83 63.08
CA ARG A 5 -17.01 -7.26 63.62
C ARG A 5 -17.62 -8.29 62.66
N ASN A 6 -17.91 -9.49 63.16
CA ASN A 6 -18.60 -10.52 62.37
C ASN A 6 -20.02 -10.05 62.01
N PRO A 7 -20.44 -10.21 60.75
CA PRO A 7 -21.77 -9.78 60.31
C PRO A 7 -22.86 -10.56 61.05
N SER A 8 -23.93 -9.86 61.41
CA SER A 8 -25.09 -10.48 62.04
C SER A 8 -25.80 -11.43 61.05
N LYS A 9 -26.52 -12.43 61.58
CA LYS A 9 -27.33 -13.37 60.76
C LYS A 9 -28.29 -12.64 59.80
N ARG A 10 -28.74 -11.43 60.16
CA ARG A 10 -29.64 -10.60 59.34
C ARG A 10 -28.90 -9.96 58.16
N GLU A 11 -27.66 -9.52 58.36
CA GLU A 11 -26.82 -8.97 57.29
C GLU A 11 -26.38 -10.04 56.30
N GLN A 12 -26.09 -11.24 56.80
CA GLN A 12 -25.77 -12.39 55.95
C GLN A 12 -26.95 -12.72 55.02
N ARG A 13 -28.17 -12.85 55.58
CA ARG A 13 -29.38 -13.10 54.78
C ARG A 13 -29.62 -12.05 53.70
N ARG A 14 -29.43 -10.77 54.01
CA ARG A 14 -29.58 -9.68 53.02
C ARG A 14 -28.55 -9.78 51.88
N ARG A 15 -27.32 -10.19 52.17
CA ARG A 15 -26.28 -10.43 51.15
C ARG A 15 -26.65 -11.61 50.27
N ASP A 16 -27.08 -12.72 50.87
CA ASP A 16 -27.49 -13.93 50.15
C ASP A 16 -28.70 -13.65 49.25
N GLU A 17 -29.68 -12.87 49.72
CA GLU A 17 -30.84 -12.43 48.92
C GLU A 17 -30.44 -11.57 47.72
N HIS A 18 -29.52 -10.62 47.93
CA HIS A 18 -29.00 -9.75 46.88
C HIS A 18 -28.21 -10.54 45.82
N ASP A 19 -27.37 -11.48 46.25
CA ASP A 19 -26.59 -12.32 45.35
C ASP A 19 -27.49 -13.28 44.55
N ALA A 20 -28.53 -13.83 45.20
CA ALA A 20 -29.54 -14.63 44.53
C ALA A 20 -30.33 -13.83 43.48
N GLU A 21 -30.65 -12.56 43.75
CA GLU A 21 -31.30 -11.70 42.75
C GLU A 21 -30.36 -11.38 41.57
N LYS A 22 -29.08 -11.08 41.85
CA LYS A 22 -28.07 -10.84 40.82
C LYS A 22 -27.91 -12.07 39.91
N GLN A 23 -27.96 -13.26 40.48
CA GLN A 23 -27.90 -14.51 39.71
C GLN A 23 -29.14 -14.70 38.85
N ARG A 24 -30.35 -14.48 39.39
CA ARG A 24 -31.60 -14.52 38.62
C ARG A 24 -31.59 -13.57 37.41
N ARG A 25 -31.04 -12.36 37.57
CA ARG A 25 -30.90 -11.39 36.46
C ARG A 25 -29.95 -11.88 35.36
N LYS A 26 -28.82 -12.47 35.74
CA LYS A 26 -27.85 -13.04 34.79
C LYS A 26 -28.45 -14.21 34.01
N ASP A 27 -29.18 -15.08 34.70
CA ASP A 27 -29.83 -16.25 34.07
C ASP A 27 -30.93 -15.81 33.10
N GLY A 28 -31.71 -14.78 33.46
CA GLY A 28 -32.70 -14.17 32.56
C GLY A 28 -32.07 -13.54 31.30
N LEU A 29 -30.95 -12.83 31.45
CA LEU A 29 -30.21 -12.27 30.31
C LEU A 29 -29.67 -13.37 29.39
N ARG A 30 -29.15 -14.46 29.98
CA ARG A 30 -28.65 -15.61 29.21
C ARG A 30 -29.79 -16.31 28.47
N ALA A 31 -30.95 -16.51 29.11
CA ALA A 31 -32.12 -17.09 28.47
C ALA A 31 -32.64 -16.23 27.30
N ALA A 32 -32.65 -14.89 27.46
CA ALA A 32 -33.02 -13.97 26.39
C ALA A 32 -32.07 -14.04 25.19
N LEU A 33 -30.76 -14.15 25.44
CA LEU A 33 -29.75 -14.31 24.39
C LEU A 33 -29.87 -15.64 23.64
N VAL A 34 -30.24 -16.72 24.34
CA VAL A 34 -30.49 -18.03 23.70
C VAL A 34 -31.76 -17.98 22.86
N ALA A 35 -32.81 -17.32 23.33
CA ALA A 35 -34.07 -17.18 22.60
C ALA A 35 -33.91 -16.39 21.28
N THR A 36 -33.02 -15.40 21.23
CA THR A 36 -32.78 -14.60 20.02
C THR A 36 -31.87 -15.29 18.99
N GLN A 37 -31.14 -16.33 19.36
CA GLN A 37 -30.30 -17.12 18.44
C GLN A 37 -31.09 -18.21 17.67
N GLY A 38 -32.35 -18.45 18.04
CA GLY A 38 -33.23 -19.39 17.34
C GLY A 38 -33.86 -18.73 16.11
N ARG A 39 -33.36 -19.09 14.91
CA ARG A 39 -33.83 -18.76 13.54
C ARG A 39 -33.03 -17.68 12.81
N ALA A 40 -31.73 -17.89 12.66
CA ALA A 40 -31.08 -17.42 11.44
C ALA A 40 -31.44 -18.40 10.31
N ALA A 41 -32.24 -17.96 9.34
CA ALA A 41 -32.40 -18.71 8.09
C ALA A 41 -31.01 -18.82 7.43
N SER A 42 -30.53 -20.04 7.19
CA SER A 42 -29.31 -20.26 6.43
C SER A 42 -29.60 -19.90 4.97
N MET A 43 -29.34 -18.64 4.60
CA MET A 43 -29.17 -18.31 3.19
C MET A 43 -27.95 -19.11 2.72
N GLY A 44 -28.19 -20.10 1.85
CA GLY A 44 -27.11 -20.86 1.22
C GLY A 44 -26.11 -19.92 0.55
N PRO A 45 -24.83 -20.30 0.41
CA PRO A 45 -23.82 -19.40 -0.12
C PRO A 45 -24.22 -18.99 -1.54
N ALA A 46 -24.63 -17.73 -1.71
CA ALA A 46 -24.65 -17.12 -3.01
C ALA A 46 -23.24 -17.27 -3.57
N GLN A 47 -23.10 -17.94 -4.72
CA GLN A 47 -21.83 -18.05 -5.43
C GLN A 47 -21.46 -16.66 -5.93
N LEU A 48 -20.80 -15.88 -5.08
CA LEU A 48 -20.23 -14.59 -5.43
C LEU A 48 -19.06 -14.87 -6.38
N THR A 49 -19.30 -14.75 -7.68
CA THR A 49 -18.20 -14.71 -8.65
C THR A 49 -17.35 -13.47 -8.34
N PRO A 50 -16.03 -13.59 -8.14
CA PRO A 50 -15.17 -12.44 -7.91
C PRO A 50 -15.33 -11.46 -9.07
N ALA A 51 -15.56 -10.19 -8.76
CA ALA A 51 -15.54 -9.13 -9.77
C ALA A 51 -14.22 -9.19 -10.55
N ALA A 52 -14.29 -9.03 -11.87
CA ALA A 52 -13.11 -9.02 -12.72
C ALA A 52 -12.13 -7.95 -12.21
N LYS A 53 -10.89 -8.35 -11.93
CA LYS A 53 -9.85 -7.43 -11.48
C LYS A 53 -9.36 -6.62 -12.68
N ASP A 54 -9.36 -5.29 -12.56
CA ASP A 54 -8.80 -4.42 -13.59
C ASP A 54 -7.37 -4.84 -13.94
N VAL A 55 -7.13 -5.06 -15.23
CA VAL A 55 -5.80 -5.41 -15.73
C VAL A 55 -4.93 -4.15 -15.62
N PRO A 56 -3.84 -4.20 -14.83
CA PRO A 56 -2.93 -3.06 -14.73
C PRO A 56 -2.31 -2.78 -16.09
N ALA A 57 -2.29 -1.51 -16.47
CA ALA A 57 -1.67 -1.05 -17.69
C ALA A 57 -0.19 -1.45 -17.81
N ARG A 58 0.17 -2.02 -18.97
CA ARG A 58 1.51 -2.51 -19.27
C ARG A 58 2.17 -1.83 -20.47
N ASN A 59 3.47 -1.62 -20.37
CA ASN A 59 4.33 -1.18 -21.44
C ASN A 59 5.76 -1.76 -21.23
N PRO A 60 6.07 -2.92 -21.83
CA PRO A 60 7.39 -3.54 -21.70
C PRO A 60 8.55 -2.63 -22.14
N ALA A 61 8.34 -1.81 -23.18
CA ALA A 61 9.36 -0.87 -23.64
C ALA A 61 9.70 0.20 -22.58
N LEU A 62 8.73 0.61 -21.76
CA LEU A 62 8.97 1.51 -20.63
C LEU A 62 9.86 0.86 -19.56
N LEU A 63 9.65 -0.43 -19.30
CA LEU A 63 10.39 -1.18 -18.28
C LEU A 63 11.82 -1.50 -18.75
N GLU A 64 11.96 -1.97 -20.00
CA GLU A 64 13.25 -2.26 -20.63
C GLU A 64 14.14 -1.02 -20.73
N MET A 65 13.54 0.16 -20.92
CA MET A 65 14.24 1.44 -20.99
C MET A 65 15.04 1.77 -19.71
N ALA A 66 14.75 1.13 -18.58
CA ALA A 66 15.51 1.32 -17.34
C ALA A 66 16.96 0.79 -17.43
N GLN A 67 17.21 -0.22 -18.27
CA GLN A 67 18.53 -0.82 -18.38
C GLN A 67 19.53 0.20 -18.95
N GLY A 68 20.68 0.33 -18.31
CA GLY A 68 21.72 1.30 -18.70
C GLY A 68 21.43 2.75 -18.28
N ARG A 69 20.32 3.01 -17.58
CA ARG A 69 19.96 4.35 -17.08
C ARG A 69 20.47 4.60 -15.66
N PRO A 70 20.60 5.87 -15.24
CA PRO A 70 20.95 6.22 -13.87
C PRO A 70 19.93 5.69 -12.86
N CYS A 71 20.40 5.35 -11.66
CA CYS A 71 19.51 5.10 -10.53
C CYS A 71 18.88 6.41 -10.06
N LEU A 72 17.54 6.49 -10.09
CA LEU A 72 16.78 7.66 -9.63
C LEU A 72 16.29 7.51 -8.18
N LEU A 73 16.25 6.27 -7.68
CA LEU A 73 15.76 5.93 -6.35
C LEU A 73 16.67 6.43 -5.22
N ILE A 74 18.00 6.31 -5.38
CA ILE A 74 19.04 6.91 -4.52
C ILE A 74 18.68 6.79 -3.03
N ALA A 75 18.51 5.54 -2.57
CA ALA A 75 17.94 5.24 -1.26
C ALA A 75 18.96 4.80 -0.21
N VAL A 76 20.15 4.33 -0.63
CA VAL A 76 21.19 3.80 0.26
C VAL A 76 22.55 4.46 -0.03
N PRO A 77 23.48 4.49 0.94
CA PRO A 77 24.84 5.02 0.74
C PRO A 77 25.59 4.34 -0.40
N ASP A 78 25.47 3.01 -0.52
CA ASP A 78 26.09 2.20 -1.58
C ASP A 78 25.38 2.34 -2.94
N CYS A 79 24.62 3.42 -3.13
CA CYS A 79 24.03 3.72 -4.42
C CYS A 79 25.12 4.27 -5.34
N HIS A 80 25.47 3.50 -6.38
CA HIS A 80 26.34 3.93 -7.48
C HIS A 80 25.76 5.06 -8.37
N GLY A 81 24.63 5.64 -7.96
CA GLY A 81 24.13 6.94 -8.42
C GLY A 81 23.88 7.08 -9.92
N MET A 82 23.97 8.32 -10.40
CA MET A 82 23.63 8.72 -11.76
C MET A 82 24.76 8.52 -12.79
N ARG A 83 25.97 8.12 -12.38
CA ARG A 83 27.17 8.29 -13.23
C ARG A 83 28.19 7.15 -13.24
N GLU A 84 28.16 6.20 -12.30
CA GLU A 84 29.26 5.22 -12.17
C GLU A 84 28.91 3.84 -12.73
N ASP A 85 27.81 3.23 -12.29
CA ASP A 85 27.39 1.89 -12.75
C ASP A 85 25.87 1.83 -12.95
N THR A 86 25.45 1.73 -14.21
CA THR A 86 24.05 1.60 -14.63
C THR A 86 23.66 0.19 -15.07
N SER A 87 24.58 -0.78 -14.97
CA SER A 87 24.38 -2.16 -15.44
C SER A 87 23.28 -2.91 -14.68
N THR A 88 23.02 -2.50 -13.44
CA THR A 88 22.05 -3.13 -12.55
C THR A 88 20.71 -2.38 -12.45
N THR A 89 20.53 -1.30 -13.21
CA THR A 89 19.32 -0.49 -13.15
C THR A 89 18.13 -1.21 -13.78
N VAL A 90 17.04 -1.29 -13.02
CA VAL A 90 15.76 -1.89 -13.44
C VAL A 90 14.59 -0.96 -13.10
N ALA A 91 13.44 -1.19 -13.74
CA ALA A 91 12.20 -0.51 -13.40
C ALA A 91 11.61 -1.09 -12.11
N CYS A 92 11.63 -0.29 -11.04
CA CYS A 92 11.12 -0.63 -9.71
C CYS A 92 9.69 -0.08 -9.56
N HIS A 93 8.68 -0.95 -9.46
CA HIS A 93 7.28 -0.50 -9.28
C HIS A 93 7.04 0.00 -7.85
N GLN A 94 6.04 0.89 -7.71
CA GLN A 94 5.59 1.35 -6.40
C GLN A 94 5.02 0.20 -5.55
N ASN A 95 5.48 0.06 -4.30
CA ASN A 95 4.98 -1.00 -3.41
C ASN A 95 3.75 -0.61 -2.57
N GLN A 96 3.50 0.68 -2.41
CA GLN A 96 2.48 1.19 -1.48
C GLN A 96 1.09 1.27 -2.11
N GLY A 97 0.03 1.15 -1.30
CA GLY A 97 -1.35 1.58 -1.59
C GLY A 97 -2.27 0.63 -2.38
N LYS A 98 -1.90 -0.65 -2.52
CA LYS A 98 -2.72 -1.68 -3.19
C LYS A 98 -2.68 -2.97 -2.36
N GLY A 99 -3.75 -3.76 -2.44
CA GLY A 99 -3.81 -5.09 -1.80
C GLY A 99 -2.72 -6.01 -2.36
N THR A 100 -2.32 -7.01 -1.57
CA THR A 100 -1.15 -7.90 -1.79
C THR A 100 -1.11 -8.63 -3.15
N SER A 101 -2.20 -8.66 -3.91
CA SER A 101 -2.29 -9.31 -5.22
C SER A 101 -2.49 -8.36 -6.40
N GLN A 102 -2.58 -7.04 -6.17
CA GLN A 102 -2.84 -6.08 -7.25
C GLN A 102 -1.56 -5.40 -7.71
N ARG A 103 -1.07 -5.81 -8.88
CA ARG A 103 0.13 -5.21 -9.48
C ARG A 103 -0.14 -3.73 -9.85
N ARG A 104 0.87 -2.89 -9.68
CA ARG A 104 0.82 -1.49 -10.11
C ARG A 104 0.93 -1.36 -11.62
N PRO A 105 0.25 -0.38 -12.25
CA PRO A 105 0.53 0.03 -13.62
C PRO A 105 1.98 0.47 -13.84
N ASP A 106 2.49 0.31 -15.06
CA ASP A 106 3.90 0.56 -15.36
C ASP A 106 4.32 2.04 -15.28
N GLN A 107 3.39 2.99 -15.43
CA GLN A 107 3.72 4.42 -15.22
C GLN A 107 4.06 4.76 -13.75
N TYR A 108 3.81 3.84 -12.81
CA TYR A 108 4.23 3.95 -11.41
C TYR A 108 5.48 3.11 -11.13
N SER A 109 6.50 3.25 -11.98
CA SER A 109 7.83 2.69 -11.78
C SER A 109 8.89 3.79 -11.71
N VAL A 110 10.02 3.50 -11.08
CA VAL A 110 11.23 4.34 -11.09
C VAL A 110 12.45 3.51 -11.44
N TRP A 111 13.45 4.11 -12.07
CA TRP A 111 14.74 3.46 -12.28
C TRP A 111 15.49 3.29 -10.95
N GLY A 112 15.84 2.07 -10.60
CA GLY A 112 16.59 1.75 -9.40
C GLY A 112 17.67 0.70 -9.66
N CYS A 113 18.89 0.95 -9.16
CA CYS A 113 19.95 -0.06 -9.14
C CYS A 113 19.64 -1.18 -8.15
N ARG A 114 20.35 -2.30 -8.26
CA ARG A 114 20.16 -3.49 -7.41
C ARG A 114 20.12 -3.15 -5.90
N ALA A 115 21.06 -2.35 -5.40
CA ALA A 115 21.13 -2.02 -3.97
C ALA A 115 19.90 -1.21 -3.50
N CYS A 116 19.51 -0.19 -4.25
CA CYS A 116 18.33 0.63 -3.92
C CYS A 116 17.02 -0.16 -4.07
N HIS A 117 16.94 -1.01 -5.09
CA HIS A 117 15.78 -1.86 -5.33
C HIS A 117 15.59 -2.87 -4.18
N THR A 118 16.65 -3.58 -3.79
CA THR A 118 16.63 -4.50 -2.64
C THR A 118 16.23 -3.78 -1.35
N TRP A 119 16.77 -2.59 -1.10
CA TRP A 119 16.36 -1.79 0.06
C TRP A 119 14.87 -1.46 0.02
N TYR A 120 14.34 -1.05 -1.14
CA TYR A 120 12.95 -0.65 -1.27
C TYR A 120 11.99 -1.82 -1.07
N ASP A 121 12.29 -2.97 -1.66
CA ASP A 121 11.43 -4.14 -1.62
C ASP A 121 11.55 -4.91 -0.31
N GLN A 122 12.77 -5.14 0.15
CA GLN A 122 13.06 -6.20 1.13
C GLN A 122 13.53 -5.68 2.49
N SER A 123 13.94 -4.41 2.62
CA SER A 123 14.41 -3.91 3.92
C SER A 123 13.27 -3.75 4.95
N GLY A 124 13.63 -3.72 6.23
CA GLY A 124 12.73 -3.34 7.33
C GLY A 124 12.53 -1.82 7.50
N ALA A 125 12.95 -0.98 6.54
CA ALA A 125 12.81 0.46 6.66
C ALA A 125 11.33 0.89 6.79
N PRO A 126 11.01 1.96 7.54
CA PRO A 126 9.64 2.41 7.74
C PRO A 126 8.89 2.63 6.42
N ARG A 127 7.61 2.23 6.37
CA ARG A 127 6.79 2.34 5.15
C ARG A 127 6.72 3.77 4.62
N GLU A 128 6.66 4.75 5.52
CA GLU A 128 6.63 6.17 5.17
C GLU A 128 7.95 6.62 4.55
N THR A 129 9.09 6.19 5.09
CA THR A 129 10.42 6.46 4.50
C THR A 129 10.53 5.89 3.10
N LYS A 130 10.10 4.64 2.89
CA LYS A 130 10.05 4.03 1.55
C LYS A 130 9.13 4.79 0.61
N ARG A 131 7.95 5.19 1.09
CA ARG A 131 6.98 5.99 0.32
C ARG A 131 7.58 7.33 -0.12
N ALA A 132 8.18 8.07 0.81
CA ALA A 132 8.81 9.37 0.54
C ALA A 132 9.93 9.22 -0.49
N ARG A 133 10.83 8.24 -0.32
CA ARG A 133 11.92 7.95 -1.27
C ARG A 133 11.39 7.64 -2.67
N PHE A 134 10.37 6.81 -2.78
CA PHE A 134 9.76 6.49 -4.07
C PHE A 134 9.13 7.73 -4.73
N LEU A 135 8.39 8.55 -3.98
CA LEU A 135 7.75 9.75 -4.52
C LEU A 135 8.79 10.75 -5.05
N THR A 136 9.86 11.00 -4.29
CA THR A 136 10.98 11.84 -4.76
C THR A 136 11.62 11.27 -6.03
N ALA A 137 11.82 9.96 -6.09
CA ALA A 137 12.37 9.30 -7.28
C ALA A 137 11.43 9.37 -8.49
N HIS A 138 10.12 9.30 -8.26
CA HIS A 138 9.12 9.35 -9.32
C HIS A 138 9.00 10.73 -9.96
N ILE A 139 9.22 11.80 -9.19
CA ILE A 139 9.36 13.15 -9.75
C ILE A 139 10.54 13.20 -10.74
N ARG A 140 11.72 12.71 -10.33
CA ARG A 140 12.90 12.62 -11.21
C ARG A 140 12.62 11.76 -12.44
N GLN A 141 11.88 10.66 -12.26
CA GLN A 141 11.51 9.76 -13.35
C GLN A 141 10.65 10.46 -14.41
N VAL A 142 9.68 11.26 -13.98
CA VAL A 142 8.83 12.07 -14.87
C VAL A 142 9.67 13.07 -15.65
N ASP A 143 10.65 13.72 -15.02
CA ASP A 143 11.56 14.65 -15.71
C ASP A 143 12.44 13.94 -16.75
N HIS A 144 12.93 12.74 -16.43
CA HIS A 144 13.64 11.92 -17.41
C HIS A 144 12.75 11.46 -18.57
N TRP A 145 11.49 11.11 -18.31
CA TRP A 145 10.55 10.78 -19.39
C TRP A 145 10.22 11.99 -20.26
N ARG A 146 10.09 13.18 -19.69
CA ARG A 146 9.94 14.42 -20.45
C ARG A 146 11.12 14.65 -21.39
N TYR A 147 12.34 14.52 -20.87
CA TYR A 147 13.55 14.62 -21.69
C TYR A 147 13.56 13.57 -22.81
N ILE A 148 13.27 12.30 -22.48
CA ILE A 148 13.28 11.22 -23.46
C ILE A 148 12.22 11.45 -24.55
N ALA A 149 11.01 11.85 -24.19
CA ALA A 149 9.93 12.07 -25.14
C ALA A 149 10.28 13.14 -26.20
N THR A 150 11.06 14.17 -25.82
CA THR A 150 11.43 15.29 -26.70
C THR A 150 12.81 15.14 -27.36
N SER A 151 13.70 14.33 -26.81
CA SER A 151 15.08 14.19 -27.30
C SER A 151 15.18 13.43 -28.61
N LYS A 152 15.68 14.06 -29.69
CA LYS A 152 15.94 13.38 -30.98
C LYS A 152 17.05 12.33 -30.90
N ALA A 153 17.88 12.35 -29.86
CA ALA A 153 18.95 11.37 -29.65
C ALA A 153 18.41 10.01 -29.15
N GLU A 154 17.18 9.97 -28.65
CA GLU A 154 16.57 8.77 -28.10
C GLU A 154 15.85 7.94 -29.18
N PRO A 155 15.93 6.60 -29.14
CA PRO A 155 15.21 5.73 -30.07
C PRO A 155 13.71 5.98 -30.03
N GLU A 156 13.04 5.96 -31.18
CA GLU A 156 11.58 6.22 -31.27
C GLU A 156 10.77 5.33 -30.31
N ARG A 157 11.15 4.07 -30.14
CA ARG A 157 10.53 3.14 -29.18
C ARG A 157 10.56 3.68 -27.75
N ALA A 158 11.69 4.25 -27.32
CA ALA A 158 11.85 4.85 -26.00
C ALA A 158 11.04 6.14 -25.87
N ARG A 159 11.07 7.01 -26.89
CA ARG A 159 10.29 8.26 -26.93
C ARG A 159 8.80 7.99 -26.79
N ARG A 160 8.27 7.03 -27.56
CA ARG A 160 6.86 6.62 -27.50
C ARG A 160 6.50 5.99 -26.15
N ALA A 161 7.39 5.20 -25.55
CA ALA A 161 7.16 4.62 -24.24
C ALA A 161 7.12 5.70 -23.13
N ALA A 162 8.05 6.66 -23.18
CA ALA A 162 8.08 7.79 -22.26
C ALA A 162 6.82 8.65 -22.39
N GLN A 163 6.42 9.00 -23.63
CA GLN A 163 5.18 9.74 -23.88
C GLN A 163 3.94 9.00 -23.33
N TRP A 164 3.85 7.69 -23.56
CA TRP A 164 2.79 6.86 -22.99
C TRP A 164 2.72 6.95 -21.46
N ALA A 165 3.86 6.98 -20.77
CA ALA A 165 3.88 7.11 -19.32
C ALA A 165 3.39 8.50 -18.86
N LEU A 166 3.79 9.56 -19.56
CA LEU A 166 3.37 10.94 -19.30
C LEU A 166 1.86 11.10 -19.50
N ASP A 167 1.31 10.60 -20.61
CA ASP A 167 -0.12 10.65 -20.91
C ASP A 167 -0.94 9.99 -19.78
N ARG A 168 -0.46 8.86 -19.27
CA ARG A 168 -1.12 8.11 -18.17
C ARG A 168 -1.05 8.79 -16.82
N LEU A 169 -0.15 9.75 -16.66
CA LEU A 169 -0.02 10.56 -15.46
C LEU A 169 -0.72 11.92 -15.61
N ASN A 170 -1.33 12.21 -16.76
CA ASN A 170 -1.75 13.56 -17.14
C ASN A 170 -0.60 14.58 -16.98
N ALA A 171 0.63 14.14 -17.23
CA ALA A 171 1.81 15.01 -17.18
C ALA A 171 2.07 15.55 -18.58
N THR A 172 2.16 16.87 -18.72
CA THR A 172 2.51 17.47 -20.02
C THR A 172 3.98 17.15 -20.35
N PRO A 173 4.29 16.66 -21.57
CA PRO A 173 5.65 16.75 -22.09
C PRO A 173 6.02 18.24 -22.14
N VAL A 174 7.17 18.61 -21.59
CA VAL A 174 7.57 20.02 -21.53
C VAL A 174 7.99 20.43 -22.94
N PHE A 175 7.05 20.94 -23.72
CA PHE A 175 7.33 21.80 -24.85
C PHE A 175 7.38 23.23 -24.34
N ASP A 176 8.29 23.99 -24.94
CA ASP A 176 8.63 25.38 -24.63
C ASP A 176 7.44 26.23 -24.15
N LEU A 177 7.68 27.01 -23.09
CA LEU A 177 6.75 27.94 -22.45
C LEU A 177 6.29 29.12 -23.35
N GLU A 178 6.49 29.04 -24.68
CA GLU A 178 6.18 30.11 -25.63
C GLU A 178 4.79 30.00 -26.28
N ALA A 179 3.95 29.06 -25.84
CA ALA A 179 2.57 28.96 -26.34
C ALA A 179 1.54 29.03 -25.20
N ALA A 180 1.47 30.18 -24.54
CA ALA A 180 0.24 30.63 -23.89
C ALA A 180 -0.16 31.98 -24.55
N PRO A 181 -1.42 32.15 -24.97
CA PRO A 181 -1.90 33.42 -25.53
C PRO A 181 -1.91 34.54 -24.50
#